data_AF-A0A5M3WG54-F1
#
_entry.id   AF-A0A5M3WG54-F1
#
_cell.length_a   1.000
_cell.length_b   1.000
_cell.length_c   1.000
_cell.angle_alpha   90.00
_cell.angle_beta   90.00
_cell.angle_gamma   90.00
#
_symmetry.space_group_name_H-M   'P 1'
#
loop_
_entity.id
_entity.type
_entity.pdbx_description
1 polymer ?
#
loop_
_entity_poly.entity_id
_entity_poly.type
_entity_poly.pdbx_seq_one_letter_code
_entity_poly.pdbx_strand_id
1 'polypeptide(L)'
;MTEATKAVKAPESLKVGDLVEVLSAEEILATLDEQGELDGLPFMPEMLDYCGKKLTVYKVAHKLCDTIERTGLRHMPDAVHLTGSRCDGGAHGGCQTACLFYWKTAWLRKGEGPADDPPPRRSGPVDVQILHRNTLREPFPDGAPRYACQATEILRAAPERLPLKDFRQYAWDVRSGNATAFETFRAFLIGLFNRLQSLSRRVLPRRLWIKGGLEWGFLRGTAVGGTPVQTLDLKPGELVRVKSKEEIAATLDPQLRNRGMGFEVGLTRFCGQTARVIGRVERCLDEPTGRMLTMKTPCIVLEDVVCPGVPNMNCPRGHLPFWREIWLERVEPR
;
A
#
# COMPACT_ATOMS: atom_id res chain seq x y z
N MET A 1 12.80 -41.37 20.89
CA MET A 1 13.63 -40.53 20.00
C MET A 1 12.82 -39.30 19.69
N THR A 2 13.05 -38.24 20.44
CA THR A 2 12.34 -36.96 20.37
C THR A 2 12.95 -36.14 19.23
N GLU A 3 12.18 -35.89 18.18
CA GLU A 3 12.54 -34.94 17.14
C GLU A 3 12.68 -33.55 17.77
N ALA A 4 13.90 -33.02 17.71
CA ALA A 4 14.18 -31.67 18.13
C ALA A 4 13.53 -30.71 17.13
N THR A 5 12.39 -30.12 17.52
CA THR A 5 11.82 -28.94 16.87
C THR A 5 12.90 -27.87 16.88
N LYS A 6 13.51 -27.63 15.72
CA LYS A 6 14.56 -26.63 15.54
C LYS A 6 13.90 -25.27 15.76
N ALA A 7 14.00 -24.74 16.97
CA ALA A 7 13.48 -23.43 17.32
C ALA A 7 14.03 -22.41 16.33
N VAL A 8 13.15 -21.84 15.51
CA VAL A 8 13.48 -20.73 14.62
C VAL A 8 13.85 -19.57 15.54
N LYS A 9 15.15 -19.27 15.60
CA LYS A 9 15.72 -18.16 16.36
C LYS A 9 14.94 -16.90 15.98
N ALA A 10 14.37 -16.21 16.97
CA ALA A 10 13.62 -14.97 16.74
C ALA A 10 14.47 -14.05 15.84
N PRO A 11 13.96 -13.64 14.67
CA PRO A 11 14.75 -12.83 13.76
C PRO A 11 15.14 -11.54 14.49
N GLU A 12 16.44 -11.24 14.45
CA GLU A 12 16.96 -9.94 14.87
C GLU A 12 16.12 -8.84 14.22
N SER A 13 15.71 -7.82 14.97
CA SER A 13 14.71 -6.85 14.50
C SER A 13 15.18 -6.18 13.20
N LEU A 14 14.53 -6.50 12.08
CA LEU A 14 14.85 -5.96 10.76
C LEU A 14 14.59 -4.45 10.71
N LYS A 15 15.39 -3.74 9.91
CA LYS A 15 15.30 -2.32 9.67
C LYS A 15 15.28 -2.01 8.18
N VAL A 16 14.83 -0.81 7.83
CA VAL A 16 14.93 -0.26 6.48
C VAL A 16 16.38 -0.32 6.02
N GLY A 17 16.60 -0.87 4.82
CA GLY A 17 17.92 -1.05 4.24
C GLY A 17 18.58 -2.40 4.52
N ASP A 18 18.06 -3.20 5.45
CA ASP A 18 18.59 -4.55 5.69
C ASP A 18 18.42 -5.42 4.44
N LEU A 19 19.46 -6.20 4.10
CA LEU A 19 19.39 -7.23 3.07
C LEU A 19 18.80 -8.50 3.68
N VAL A 20 17.81 -9.07 3.01
CA VAL A 20 17.16 -10.32 3.42
C VAL A 20 17.04 -11.26 2.24
N GLU A 21 17.10 -12.56 2.51
CA GLU A 21 16.75 -13.62 1.59
C GLU A 21 15.33 -14.11 1.92
N VAL A 22 14.46 -14.19 0.92
CA VAL A 22 13.16 -14.85 1.08
C VAL A 22 13.40 -16.35 1.18
N LEU A 23 12.84 -16.99 2.20
CA LEU A 23 12.98 -18.44 2.39
C LEU A 23 12.46 -19.23 1.18
N SER A 24 12.84 -20.51 1.11
CA SER A 24 12.32 -21.39 0.06
C SER A 24 10.80 -21.61 0.24
N ALA A 25 10.13 -22.00 -0.84
CA ALA A 25 8.70 -22.31 -0.78
C ALA A 25 8.38 -23.40 0.25
N GLU A 26 9.24 -24.43 0.37
CA GLU A 26 9.10 -25.49 1.38
C GLU A 26 9.20 -24.95 2.81
N GLU A 27 10.22 -24.14 3.10
CA GLU A 27 10.39 -23.52 4.41
C GLU A 27 9.22 -22.61 4.77
N ILE A 28 8.72 -21.82 3.82
CA ILE A 28 7.57 -20.93 4.06
C ILE A 28 6.29 -21.73 4.25
N LEU A 29 6.00 -22.71 3.39
CA LEU A 29 4.79 -23.52 3.46
C LEU A 29 4.73 -24.31 4.78
N ALA A 30 5.88 -24.71 5.34
CA ALA A 30 5.95 -25.30 6.67
C ALA A 30 5.57 -24.35 7.83
N THR A 31 5.52 -23.04 7.59
CA THR A 31 5.06 -22.04 8.58
C THR A 31 3.56 -21.75 8.51
N LEU A 32 2.88 -22.19 7.45
CA LEU A 32 1.49 -21.81 7.20
C LEU A 32 0.51 -22.76 7.89
N ASP A 33 -0.65 -22.22 8.26
CA ASP A 33 -1.78 -22.99 8.73
C ASP A 33 -2.50 -23.73 7.57
N GLU A 34 -3.59 -24.44 7.92
CA GLU A 34 -4.43 -25.19 6.96
C GLU A 34 -5.12 -24.31 5.91
N GLN A 35 -5.12 -22.99 6.09
CA GLN A 35 -5.63 -22.03 5.12
C GLN A 35 -4.51 -21.47 4.23
N GLY A 36 -3.23 -21.74 4.51
CA GLY A 36 -2.10 -21.17 3.79
C GLY A 36 -1.75 -19.76 4.30
N GLU A 37 -1.92 -19.53 5.60
CA GLU A 37 -1.72 -18.23 6.24
C GLU A 37 -0.75 -18.32 7.43
N LEU A 38 -0.11 -17.20 7.77
CA LEU A 38 0.61 -17.05 9.03
C LEU A 38 0.06 -15.82 9.76
N ASP A 39 -0.44 -16.02 10.98
CA ASP A 39 -1.17 -15.00 11.76
C ASP A 39 -2.33 -14.36 10.98
N GLY A 40 -3.04 -15.14 10.17
CA GLY A 40 -4.14 -14.66 9.33
C GLY A 40 -3.71 -13.82 8.12
N LEU A 41 -2.39 -13.68 7.86
CA LEU A 41 -1.88 -13.08 6.64
C LEU A 41 -1.63 -14.16 5.57
N PRO A 42 -2.31 -14.12 4.42
CA PRO A 42 -2.10 -15.12 3.38
C PRO A 42 -0.72 -14.98 2.73
N PHE A 43 -0.06 -16.13 2.53
CA PHE A 43 1.06 -16.24 1.59
C PHE A 43 0.47 -16.54 0.22
N MET A 44 0.57 -15.60 -0.72
CA MET A 44 -0.17 -15.68 -1.99
C MET A 44 0.65 -16.36 -3.09
N PRO A 45 0.03 -16.98 -4.12
CA PRO A 45 0.75 -17.60 -5.23
C PRO A 45 1.80 -16.69 -5.88
N GLU A 46 1.49 -15.40 -6.06
CA GLU A 46 2.39 -14.40 -6.64
C GLU A 46 3.67 -14.19 -5.80
N MET A 47 3.67 -14.57 -4.52
CA MET A 47 4.84 -14.45 -3.64
C MET A 47 5.86 -15.56 -3.90
N LEU A 48 5.46 -16.68 -4.51
CA LEU A 48 6.36 -17.80 -4.85
C LEU A 48 7.51 -17.38 -5.77
N ASP A 49 7.25 -16.41 -6.67
CA ASP A 49 8.26 -15.88 -7.59
C ASP A 49 9.42 -15.18 -6.88
N TYR A 50 9.27 -14.86 -5.60
CA TYR A 50 10.31 -14.21 -4.80
C TYR A 50 11.07 -15.19 -3.89
N CYS A 51 10.62 -16.43 -3.74
CA CYS A 51 11.31 -17.43 -2.92
C CYS A 51 12.76 -17.63 -3.37
N GLY A 52 13.70 -17.60 -2.41
CA GLY A 52 15.14 -17.70 -2.64
C GLY A 52 15.81 -16.42 -3.17
N LYS A 53 15.06 -15.33 -3.42
CA LYS A 53 15.66 -14.06 -3.85
C LYS A 53 16.17 -13.27 -2.66
N LYS A 54 17.30 -12.59 -2.85
CA LYS A 54 17.80 -11.55 -1.94
C LYS A 54 17.19 -10.20 -2.31
N LEU A 55 16.56 -9.54 -1.35
CA LEU A 55 15.87 -8.26 -1.49
C LEU A 55 16.22 -7.35 -0.32
N THR A 56 16.02 -6.04 -0.49
CA THR A 56 16.21 -5.07 0.59
C THR A 56 14.88 -4.79 1.29
N VAL A 57 14.91 -4.63 2.61
CA VAL A 57 13.79 -4.12 3.39
C VAL A 57 13.53 -2.67 2.99
N TYR A 58 12.42 -2.44 2.29
CA TYR A 58 11.97 -1.12 1.85
C TYR A 58 11.34 -0.33 3.02
N LYS A 59 10.44 -0.97 3.77
CA LYS A 59 9.79 -0.42 4.96
C LYS A 59 9.51 -1.52 5.97
N VAL A 60 9.57 -1.21 7.26
CA VAL A 60 9.07 -2.10 8.31
C VAL A 60 7.57 -1.86 8.48
N ALA A 61 6.75 -2.88 8.21
CA ALA A 61 5.30 -2.77 8.11
C ALA A 61 4.60 -3.00 9.46
N HIS A 62 5.08 -2.36 10.53
CA HIS A 62 4.53 -2.52 11.89
C HIS A 62 3.13 -1.90 12.06
N LYS A 63 2.65 -1.13 11.06
CA LYS A 63 1.33 -0.52 11.03
C LYS A 63 0.83 -0.34 9.61
N LEU A 64 -0.47 -0.18 9.45
CA LEU A 64 -1.09 0.15 8.16
C LEU A 64 -2.38 0.95 8.35
N CYS A 65 -2.85 1.59 7.28
CA CYS A 65 -4.18 2.18 7.24
C CYS A 65 -5.25 1.10 7.02
N ASP A 66 -6.31 1.20 7.82
CA ASP A 66 -7.52 0.42 7.68
C ASP A 66 -8.38 0.97 6.55
N THR A 67 -8.33 0.29 5.42
CA THR A 67 -9.10 0.60 4.21
C THR A 67 -10.46 -0.09 4.17
N ILE A 68 -10.72 -1.01 5.10
CA ILE A 68 -11.96 -1.80 5.16
C ILE A 68 -12.98 -1.12 6.07
N GLU A 69 -12.71 -1.02 7.37
CA GLU A 69 -13.62 -0.37 8.33
C GLU A 69 -13.35 1.13 8.48
N ARG A 70 -12.24 1.63 7.91
CA ARG A 70 -11.84 3.04 7.99
C ARG A 70 -11.67 3.55 9.42
N THR A 71 -11.15 2.69 10.30
CA THR A 71 -10.97 3.00 11.73
C THR A 71 -9.68 3.74 12.06
N GLY A 72 -8.86 4.06 11.04
CA GLY A 72 -7.58 4.73 11.19
C GLY A 72 -6.42 3.78 10.94
N LEU A 73 -5.49 3.68 11.90
CA LEU A 73 -4.33 2.80 11.81
C LEU A 73 -4.56 1.49 12.55
N ARG A 74 -3.94 0.43 12.06
CA ARG A 74 -3.89 -0.90 12.68
C ARG A 74 -2.45 -1.34 12.87
N HIS A 75 -2.20 -2.11 13.93
CA HIS A 75 -0.91 -2.69 14.22
C HIS A 75 -0.77 -4.02 13.48
N MET A 76 0.33 -4.18 12.74
CA MET A 76 0.65 -5.39 11.99
C MET A 76 1.90 -6.01 12.60
N PRO A 77 1.79 -7.19 13.24
CA PRO A 77 2.92 -7.81 13.90
C PRO A 77 3.88 -8.41 12.87
N ASP A 78 5.17 -8.18 13.10
CA ASP A 78 6.28 -8.91 12.48
C ASP A 78 6.24 -8.94 10.95
N ALA A 79 5.92 -7.81 10.32
CA ALA A 79 5.88 -7.68 8.87
C ALA A 79 6.81 -6.59 8.33
N VAL A 80 7.29 -6.79 7.10
CA VAL A 80 8.06 -5.81 6.33
C VAL A 80 7.53 -5.73 4.89
N HIS A 81 7.89 -4.66 4.18
CA HIS A 81 7.79 -4.53 2.73
C HIS A 81 9.19 -4.62 2.12
N LEU A 82 9.34 -5.36 1.03
CA LEU A 82 10.61 -5.51 0.32
C LEU A 82 10.60 -4.68 -0.97
N THR A 83 11.78 -4.21 -1.38
CA THR A 83 11.93 -3.39 -2.59
C THR A 83 11.44 -4.14 -3.82
N GLY A 84 10.55 -3.52 -4.59
CA GLY A 84 10.03 -4.08 -5.85
C GLY A 84 9.09 -5.27 -5.70
N SER A 85 8.81 -5.77 -4.48
CA SER A 85 7.96 -6.95 -4.28
C SER A 85 6.47 -6.59 -4.30
N ARG A 86 5.90 -6.51 -5.51
CA ARG A 86 4.48 -6.18 -5.73
C ARG A 86 3.72 -7.34 -6.36
N CYS A 87 2.44 -7.43 -6.00
CA CYS A 87 1.49 -8.38 -6.58
C CYS A 87 1.19 -8.04 -8.04
N ASP A 88 1.23 -9.02 -8.93
CA ASP A 88 0.82 -8.86 -10.33
C ASP A 88 -0.68 -9.18 -10.54
N GLY A 89 -1.34 -9.75 -9.53
CA GLY A 89 -2.75 -10.12 -9.52
C GLY A 89 -3.09 -11.34 -10.37
N GLY A 90 -2.11 -12.09 -10.87
CA GLY A 90 -2.29 -13.23 -11.76
C GLY A 90 -3.20 -14.31 -11.18
N ALA A 91 -3.10 -14.59 -9.88
CA ALA A 91 -3.96 -15.55 -9.18
C ALA A 91 -5.24 -14.93 -8.59
N HIS A 92 -5.47 -13.62 -8.83
CA HIS A 92 -6.57 -12.83 -8.27
C HIS A 92 -7.41 -12.16 -9.36
N GLY A 93 -7.71 -12.91 -10.44
CA GLY A 93 -8.55 -12.43 -11.54
C GLY A 93 -7.94 -11.31 -12.36
N GLY A 94 -6.61 -11.11 -12.26
CA GLY A 94 -5.88 -10.04 -12.93
C GLY A 94 -6.13 -8.67 -12.31
N CYS A 95 -6.29 -8.58 -10.99
CA CYS A 95 -6.35 -7.33 -10.24
C CYS A 95 -5.09 -6.47 -10.52
N GLN A 96 -5.26 -5.19 -10.87
CA GLN A 96 -4.15 -4.33 -11.35
C GLN A 96 -3.64 -3.33 -10.30
N THR A 97 -3.97 -3.52 -9.02
CA THR A 97 -3.60 -2.56 -7.96
C THR A 97 -2.10 -2.53 -7.65
N ALA A 98 -1.37 -3.59 -7.99
CA ALA A 98 0.07 -3.72 -7.75
C ALA A 98 0.48 -3.45 -6.28
N CYS A 99 -0.26 -4.01 -5.33
CA CYS A 99 0.01 -3.84 -3.89
C CYS A 99 1.41 -4.35 -3.53
N LEU A 100 2.12 -3.64 -2.65
CA LEU A 100 3.30 -4.21 -1.98
C LEU A 100 2.86 -5.38 -1.12
N PHE A 101 3.62 -6.47 -1.16
CA PHE A 101 3.41 -7.58 -0.24
C PHE A 101 3.81 -7.20 1.17
N TYR A 102 3.03 -7.69 2.14
CA TYR A 102 3.46 -7.84 3.52
C TYR A 102 4.22 -9.16 3.64
N TRP A 103 5.47 -9.10 4.05
CA TRP A 103 6.30 -10.26 4.31
C TRP A 103 6.44 -10.45 5.81
N LYS A 104 5.97 -11.59 6.34
CA LYS A 104 6.27 -11.94 7.73
C LYS A 104 7.77 -12.13 7.89
N THR A 105 8.34 -11.64 8.98
CA THR A 105 9.77 -11.78 9.26
C THR A 105 10.19 -13.26 9.37
N ALA A 106 9.26 -14.14 9.76
CA ALA A 106 9.46 -15.59 9.77
C ALA A 106 9.69 -16.21 8.37
N TRP A 107 9.29 -15.51 7.30
CA TRP A 107 9.51 -15.94 5.91
C TRP A 107 10.84 -15.44 5.33
N LEU A 108 11.66 -14.78 6.16
CA LEU A 108 12.88 -14.09 5.74
C LEU A 108 14.08 -14.55 6.57
N ARG A 109 15.24 -14.58 5.91
CA ARG A 109 16.54 -14.76 6.56
C ARG A 109 17.36 -13.49 6.35
N LYS A 110 17.97 -12.95 7.41
CA LYS A 110 18.89 -11.81 7.27
C LYS A 110 20.10 -12.26 6.46
N GLY A 111 20.38 -11.54 5.38
CA GLY A 111 21.52 -11.82 4.50
C GLY A 111 22.77 -11.09 4.97
N GLU A 112 23.92 -11.77 4.94
CA GLU A 112 25.24 -11.13 5.04
C GLU A 112 25.90 -11.14 3.64
N GLY A 113 26.49 -10.02 3.23
CA GLY A 113 27.30 -9.92 2.00
C GLY A 113 26.57 -9.54 0.71
N PRO A 114 27.32 -9.27 -0.39
CA PRO A 114 26.75 -8.92 -1.69
C PRO A 114 25.86 -10.04 -2.25
N ALA A 115 25.01 -9.67 -3.20
CA ALA A 115 24.11 -10.59 -3.89
C ALA A 115 24.91 -11.55 -4.80
N ASP A 116 25.40 -12.65 -4.24
CA ASP A 116 25.80 -13.80 -5.04
C ASP A 116 24.56 -14.55 -5.58
N ASP A 117 24.77 -15.24 -6.71
CA ASP A 117 23.76 -15.98 -7.47
C ASP A 117 22.86 -16.85 -6.59
N PRO A 118 21.56 -16.97 -6.94
CA PRO A 118 20.61 -17.73 -6.16
C PRO A 118 21.07 -19.19 -6.01
N PRO A 119 21.03 -19.77 -4.80
CA PRO A 119 21.39 -21.17 -4.60
C PRO A 119 20.46 -22.08 -5.41
N PRO A 120 20.94 -23.27 -5.83
CA PRO A 120 20.13 -24.19 -6.62
C PRO A 120 18.86 -24.60 -5.86
N ARG A 121 17.72 -24.52 -6.57
CA ARG A 121 16.39 -24.90 -6.07
C ARG A 121 16.42 -26.35 -5.58
N ARG A 122 16.22 -26.56 -4.29
CA ARG A 122 15.85 -27.89 -3.75
C ARG A 122 14.35 -28.04 -3.94
N SER A 123 13.97 -28.87 -4.90
CA SER A 123 12.58 -29.09 -5.29
C SER A 123 12.11 -30.43 -4.72
N GLY A 124 11.48 -30.41 -3.54
CA GLY A 124 10.50 -31.43 -3.17
C GLY A 124 9.14 -31.08 -3.76
N PRO A 125 8.21 -32.04 -3.97
CA PRO A 125 6.84 -31.71 -4.33
C PRO A 125 6.17 -31.05 -3.10
N VAL A 126 6.11 -29.71 -3.09
CA VAL A 126 5.36 -28.97 -2.08
C VAL A 126 3.97 -28.66 -2.64
N ASP A 127 2.93 -28.95 -1.85
CA ASP A 127 1.55 -28.69 -2.26
C ASP A 127 1.24 -27.19 -2.25
N VAL A 128 1.46 -26.54 -3.39
CA VAL A 128 1.12 -25.14 -3.62
C VAL A 128 -0.38 -24.92 -3.87
N GLN A 129 -1.20 -25.98 -3.97
CA GLN A 129 -2.63 -25.85 -4.26
C GLN A 129 -3.39 -25.18 -3.12
N ILE A 130 -2.91 -25.31 -1.88
CA ILE A 130 -3.45 -24.59 -0.73
C ILE A 130 -3.43 -23.06 -0.95
N LEU A 131 -2.37 -22.54 -1.59
CA LEU A 131 -2.25 -21.11 -1.88
C LEU A 131 -3.28 -20.66 -2.91
N HIS A 132 -3.48 -21.44 -3.97
CA HIS A 132 -4.49 -21.16 -4.99
C HIS A 132 -5.91 -21.29 -4.44
N ARG A 133 -6.18 -22.24 -3.54
CA ARG A 133 -7.46 -22.35 -2.85
C ARG A 133 -7.73 -21.13 -1.97
N ASN A 134 -6.69 -20.62 -1.30
CA ASN A 134 -6.83 -19.46 -0.42
C ASN A 134 -7.08 -18.14 -1.18
N THR A 135 -6.84 -18.07 -2.50
CA THR A 135 -7.19 -16.86 -3.26
C THR A 135 -8.70 -16.68 -3.46
N LEU A 136 -9.50 -17.70 -3.12
CA LEU A 136 -10.94 -17.70 -3.27
C LEU A 136 -11.67 -17.90 -1.93
N ARG A 137 -12.87 -17.36 -1.88
CA ARG A 137 -13.87 -17.56 -0.83
C ARG A 137 -15.16 -18.04 -1.48
N GLU A 138 -16.18 -18.29 -0.65
CA GLU A 138 -17.50 -18.61 -1.17
C GLU A 138 -17.95 -17.54 -2.19
N PRO A 139 -18.35 -17.94 -3.41
CA PRO A 139 -18.80 -17.02 -4.44
C PRO A 139 -19.93 -16.11 -3.96
N PHE A 140 -20.10 -14.98 -4.64
CA PHE A 140 -21.28 -14.15 -4.42
C PHE A 140 -22.56 -14.86 -4.89
N PRO A 141 -23.76 -14.45 -4.42
CA PRO A 141 -25.03 -15.04 -4.85
C PRO A 141 -25.29 -14.98 -6.36
N ASP A 142 -24.63 -14.07 -7.07
CA ASP A 142 -24.68 -13.93 -8.53
C ASP A 142 -23.66 -14.82 -9.27
N GLY A 143 -22.97 -15.70 -8.54
CA GLY A 143 -21.94 -16.61 -9.07
C GLY A 143 -20.58 -15.95 -9.32
N ALA A 144 -20.43 -14.65 -9.07
CA ALA A 144 -19.15 -13.97 -9.25
C ALA A 144 -18.10 -14.51 -8.24
N PRO A 145 -16.84 -14.70 -8.66
CA PRO A 145 -15.77 -15.09 -7.74
C PRO A 145 -15.58 -14.04 -6.65
N ARG A 146 -15.39 -14.51 -5.41
CA ARG A 146 -14.98 -13.69 -4.28
C ARG A 146 -13.51 -13.98 -4.01
N TYR A 147 -12.66 -13.00 -4.25
CA TYR A 147 -11.23 -13.13 -4.06
C TYR A 147 -10.82 -12.79 -2.63
N ALA A 148 -9.82 -13.49 -2.11
CA ALA A 148 -9.13 -13.15 -0.89
C ALA A 148 -7.64 -12.92 -1.18
N CYS A 149 -7.08 -11.84 -0.63
CA CYS A 149 -5.67 -11.48 -0.76
C CYS A 149 -5.21 -10.76 0.51
N GLN A 150 -3.92 -10.46 0.64
CA GLN A 150 -3.42 -9.75 1.83
C GLN A 150 -4.18 -8.44 2.15
N ALA A 151 -4.68 -7.73 1.12
CA ALA A 151 -5.43 -6.50 1.31
C ALA A 151 -6.87 -6.72 1.81
N THR A 152 -7.54 -7.82 1.41
CA THR A 152 -8.89 -8.15 1.91
C THR A 152 -8.82 -8.73 3.33
N GLU A 153 -7.71 -9.39 3.66
CA GLU A 153 -7.53 -10.09 4.93
C GLU A 153 -6.87 -9.24 6.03
N ILE A 154 -6.65 -7.93 5.78
CA ILE A 154 -5.93 -7.06 6.73
C ILE A 154 -6.57 -7.01 8.12
N LEU A 155 -7.88 -7.19 8.25
CA LEU A 155 -8.53 -7.18 9.56
C LEU A 155 -8.21 -8.43 10.39
N ARG A 156 -7.97 -9.58 9.73
CA ARG A 156 -7.53 -10.81 10.39
C ARG A 156 -6.03 -10.75 10.69
N ALA A 157 -5.23 -10.25 9.74
CA ALA A 157 -3.78 -10.13 9.89
C ALA A 157 -3.34 -9.01 10.86
N ALA A 158 -4.13 -7.96 11.00
CA ALA A 158 -3.87 -6.80 11.86
C ALA A 158 -5.14 -6.40 12.66
N PRO A 159 -5.58 -7.25 13.61
CA PRO A 159 -6.86 -7.04 14.31
C PRO A 159 -6.81 -5.85 15.27
N GLU A 160 -5.63 -5.49 15.77
CA GLU A 160 -5.44 -4.44 16.75
C GLU A 160 -5.50 -3.05 16.09
N ARG A 161 -6.41 -2.21 16.57
CA ARG A 161 -6.43 -0.78 16.23
C ARG A 161 -5.26 -0.09 16.93
N LEU A 162 -4.58 0.81 16.22
CA LEU A 162 -3.46 1.58 16.71
C LEU A 162 -3.88 3.05 16.88
N PRO A 163 -4.25 3.49 18.10
CA PRO A 163 -4.70 4.86 18.33
C PRO A 163 -3.59 5.87 18.04
N LEU A 164 -3.96 7.06 17.55
CA LEU A 164 -3.01 8.15 17.29
C LEU A 164 -2.21 8.59 18.54
N LYS A 165 -2.78 8.37 19.73
CA LYS A 165 -2.15 8.67 21.03
C LYS A 165 -1.11 7.64 21.46
N ASP A 166 -0.99 6.51 20.76
CA ASP A 166 0.03 5.51 21.06
C ASP A 166 1.38 6.00 20.54
N PHE A 167 2.18 6.57 21.44
CA PHE A 167 3.48 7.14 21.07
C PHE A 167 4.52 6.09 20.66
N ARG A 168 4.29 4.81 20.97
CA ARG A 168 5.19 3.72 20.59
C ARG A 168 5.35 3.64 19.07
N GLN A 169 4.29 3.93 18.32
CA GLN A 169 4.32 3.91 16.86
C GLN A 169 5.35 4.88 16.26
N TYR A 170 5.55 6.04 16.88
CA TYR A 170 6.52 7.03 16.43
C TYR A 170 7.96 6.59 16.78
N ALA A 171 8.14 5.96 17.94
CA ALA A 171 9.41 5.37 18.31
C ALA A 171 9.78 4.20 17.38
N TRP A 172 8.81 3.38 16.98
CA TRP A 172 9.00 2.32 15.99
C TRP A 172 9.34 2.89 14.61
N ASP A 173 8.67 3.95 14.15
CA ASP A 173 9.01 4.63 12.89
C ASP A 173 10.48 5.04 12.85
N VAL A 174 10.98 5.65 13.93
CA VAL A 174 12.36 6.13 14.01
C VAL A 174 13.35 4.96 14.15
N ARG A 175 13.09 4.00 15.04
CA ARG A 175 14.01 2.87 15.29
C ARG A 175 14.13 1.92 14.10
N SER A 176 13.07 1.76 13.34
CA SER A 176 13.05 0.93 12.13
C SER A 176 13.69 1.60 10.91
N GLY A 177 13.91 2.92 10.95
CA GLY A 177 14.34 3.70 9.78
C GLY A 177 13.19 4.03 8.82
N ASN A 178 11.93 3.78 9.19
CA ASN A 178 10.77 4.17 8.38
C ASN A 178 10.64 5.69 8.23
N ALA A 179 10.97 6.45 9.26
CA ALA A 179 10.98 7.90 9.23
C ALA A 179 12.05 8.45 10.16
N THR A 180 12.60 9.61 9.82
CA THR A 180 13.48 10.35 10.73
C THR A 180 12.66 10.97 11.87
N ALA A 181 13.34 11.36 12.95
CA ALA A 181 12.71 12.12 14.05
C ALA A 181 12.11 13.44 13.54
N PHE A 182 12.78 14.10 12.59
CA PHE A 182 12.30 15.33 11.96
C PHE A 182 11.03 15.11 11.12
N GLU A 183 10.98 14.06 10.29
CA GLU A 183 9.79 13.73 9.50
C GLU A 183 8.60 13.38 10.40
N THR A 184 8.85 12.61 11.46
CA THR A 184 7.85 12.28 12.47
C THR A 184 7.31 13.53 13.16
N PHE A 185 8.19 14.45 13.58
CA PHE A 185 7.78 15.72 14.19
C PHE A 185 6.98 16.59 13.21
N ARG A 186 7.41 16.68 11.94
CA ARG A 186 6.69 17.39 10.88
C ARG A 186 5.30 16.80 10.65
N ALA A 187 5.17 15.46 10.57
CA ALA A 187 3.89 14.79 10.42
C ALA A 187 2.95 15.07 11.60
N PHE A 188 3.49 15.08 12.82
CA PHE A 188 2.74 15.48 14.02
C PHE A 188 2.20 16.91 13.93
N LEU A 189 3.02 17.89 13.53
CA LEU A 189 2.58 19.28 13.36
C LEU A 189 1.48 19.42 12.29
N ILE A 190 1.60 18.68 11.19
CA ILE A 190 0.57 18.62 10.14
C ILE A 190 -0.74 18.05 10.68
N GLY A 191 -0.68 16.95 11.43
CA GLY A 191 -1.85 16.35 12.07
C GLY A 191 -2.52 17.27 13.09
N LEU A 192 -1.72 17.98 13.90
CA LEU A 192 -2.21 18.97 14.86
C LEU A 192 -2.90 20.14 14.14
N PHE A 193 -2.28 20.67 13.07
CA PHE A 193 -2.87 21.71 12.24
C PHE A 193 -4.25 21.28 11.69
N ASN A 194 -4.33 20.09 11.10
CA ASN A 194 -5.59 19.56 10.55
C ASN A 194 -6.67 19.39 11.61
N ARG A 195 -6.30 18.90 12.81
CA ARG A 195 -7.22 18.74 13.94
C ARG A 195 -7.75 20.08 14.43
N LEU A 196 -6.88 21.06 14.61
CA LEU A 196 -7.27 22.43 14.99
C LEU A 196 -8.18 23.03 13.92
N GLN A 197 -7.84 22.85 12.63
CA GLN A 197 -8.64 23.37 11.53
C GLN A 197 -10.04 22.75 11.47
N SER A 198 -10.14 21.44 11.69
CA SER A 198 -11.41 20.71 11.80
C SER A 198 -12.27 21.22 12.96
N LEU A 199 -11.65 21.46 14.12
CA LEU A 199 -12.33 22.07 15.26
C LEU A 199 -12.79 23.50 14.94
N SER A 200 -11.93 24.34 14.34
CA SER A 200 -12.28 25.70 13.93
C SER A 200 -13.48 25.73 12.98
N ARG A 201 -13.57 24.78 12.04
CA ARG A 201 -14.73 24.65 11.14
C ARG A 201 -16.03 24.29 11.87
N ARG A 202 -15.95 23.61 13.01
CA ARG A 202 -17.11 23.26 13.84
C ARG A 202 -17.55 24.39 14.75
N VAL A 203 -16.62 25.18 15.30
CA VAL A 203 -16.93 26.11 16.40
C VAL A 203 -16.74 27.60 16.07
N LEU A 204 -15.92 27.95 15.08
CA LEU A 204 -15.58 29.35 14.77
C LEU A 204 -16.31 29.84 13.51
N PRO A 205 -16.66 31.14 13.42
CA PRO A 205 -17.17 31.73 12.19
C PRO A 205 -16.11 31.70 11.07
N ARG A 206 -16.58 31.65 9.81
CA ARG A 206 -15.73 31.52 8.59
C ARG A 206 -14.56 32.50 8.53
N ARG A 207 -14.72 33.73 9.04
CA ARG A 207 -13.67 34.76 9.07
C ARG A 207 -12.43 34.38 9.89
N LEU A 208 -12.57 33.46 10.85
CA LEU A 208 -11.47 32.98 11.70
C LEU A 208 -10.82 31.71 11.16
N TRP A 209 -11.29 31.19 10.03
CA TRP A 209 -10.73 29.97 9.46
C TRP A 209 -9.41 30.27 8.76
N ILE A 210 -8.31 29.77 9.31
CA ILE A 210 -7.00 29.80 8.65
C ILE A 210 -7.13 29.09 7.29
N LYS A 211 -6.63 29.75 6.23
CA LYS A 211 -6.69 29.26 4.84
C LYS A 211 -8.07 28.74 4.42
N GLY A 212 -9.14 29.36 4.93
CA GLY A 212 -10.52 29.01 4.58
C GLY A 212 -10.95 27.62 5.06
N GLY A 213 -10.30 27.07 6.08
CA GLY A 213 -10.69 25.79 6.69
C GLY A 213 -10.05 24.56 6.05
N LEU A 214 -9.12 24.75 5.12
CA LEU A 214 -8.52 23.66 4.36
C LEU A 214 -7.49 22.91 5.20
N GLU A 215 -7.44 21.60 5.02
CA GLU A 215 -6.36 20.77 5.56
C GLU A 215 -5.01 21.19 4.98
N TRP A 216 -3.93 20.82 5.68
CA TRP A 216 -2.56 21.02 5.25
C TRP A 216 -2.35 20.51 3.84
N GLY A 217 -1.71 21.33 3.01
CA GLY A 217 -1.67 21.16 1.55
C GLY A 217 -2.67 22.06 0.83
N PHE A 218 -3.65 22.63 1.55
CA PHE A 218 -4.52 23.74 1.14
C PHE A 218 -5.19 23.54 -0.22
N LEU A 219 -5.66 22.32 -0.50
CA LEU A 219 -6.33 21.98 -1.74
C LEU A 219 -7.84 22.21 -1.61
N ARG A 220 -8.45 22.83 -2.61
CA ARG A 220 -9.90 23.07 -2.69
C ARG A 220 -10.38 22.70 -4.07
N GLY A 221 -11.33 21.78 -4.17
CA GLY A 221 -12.00 21.50 -5.44
C GLY A 221 -12.95 22.64 -5.82
N THR A 222 -12.94 23.02 -7.09
CA THR A 222 -13.73 24.15 -7.61
C THR A 222 -14.67 23.78 -8.76
N ALA A 223 -14.76 22.50 -9.13
CA ALA A 223 -15.65 22.06 -10.21
C ALA A 223 -17.13 22.21 -9.80
N VAL A 224 -17.94 22.76 -10.71
CA VAL A 224 -19.39 22.97 -10.54
C VAL A 224 -20.13 22.27 -11.69
N GLY A 225 -21.27 21.62 -11.41
CA GLY A 225 -22.13 21.02 -12.46
C GLY A 225 -21.64 19.67 -13.01
N GLY A 226 -20.58 19.10 -12.43
CA GLY A 226 -19.99 17.82 -12.84
C GLY A 226 -18.47 17.94 -12.97
N THR A 227 -17.77 16.82 -12.79
CA THR A 227 -16.30 16.81 -12.89
C THR A 227 -15.86 16.46 -14.31
N PRO A 228 -14.93 17.24 -14.91
CA PRO A 228 -14.49 17.00 -16.28
C PRO A 228 -13.69 15.70 -16.41
N VAL A 229 -13.65 15.15 -17.62
CA VAL A 229 -12.84 13.99 -17.99
C VAL A 229 -11.98 14.37 -19.18
N GLN A 230 -10.75 13.92 -19.15
CA GLN A 230 -9.82 13.96 -20.27
C GLN A 230 -9.26 12.56 -20.43
N THR A 231 -9.24 12.08 -21.67
CA THR A 231 -8.63 10.80 -22.05
C THR A 231 -7.45 11.12 -22.94
N LEU A 232 -6.25 10.84 -22.45
CA LEU A 232 -5.01 10.89 -23.21
C LEU A 232 -4.73 9.54 -23.87
N ASP A 233 -5.27 8.44 -23.34
CA ASP A 233 -4.96 7.05 -23.69
C ASP A 233 -3.49 6.66 -23.39
N LEU A 234 -3.04 7.04 -22.19
CA LEU A 234 -1.67 6.76 -21.71
C LEU A 234 -1.40 5.25 -21.63
N LYS A 235 -0.24 4.85 -22.15
CA LYS A 235 0.28 3.47 -22.11
C LYS A 235 1.47 3.34 -21.14
N PRO A 236 1.69 2.13 -20.58
CA PRO A 236 2.91 1.83 -19.85
C PRO A 236 4.16 2.19 -20.65
N GLY A 237 5.14 2.79 -19.99
CA GLY A 237 6.38 3.28 -20.59
C GLY A 237 6.37 4.77 -20.93
N GLU A 238 5.21 5.40 -21.13
CA GLU A 238 5.12 6.82 -21.45
C GLU A 238 5.56 7.72 -20.28
N LEU A 239 6.20 8.85 -20.58
CA LEU A 239 6.51 9.87 -19.59
C LEU A 239 5.37 10.88 -19.48
N VAL A 240 5.00 11.20 -18.24
CA VAL A 240 3.98 12.19 -17.95
C VAL A 240 4.46 13.13 -16.87
N ARG A 241 3.96 14.37 -16.90
CA ARG A 241 4.07 15.31 -15.79
C ARG A 241 2.75 15.35 -15.04
N VAL A 242 2.83 15.31 -13.72
CA VAL A 242 1.66 15.58 -12.86
C VAL A 242 1.36 17.07 -12.96
N LYS A 243 0.12 17.42 -13.31
CA LYS A 243 -0.31 18.82 -13.44
C LYS A 243 -0.13 19.60 -12.14
N SER A 244 -0.16 20.92 -12.26
CA SER A 244 -0.08 21.80 -11.10
C SER A 244 -1.26 21.59 -10.16
N LYS A 245 -1.08 22.04 -8.91
CA LYS A 245 -2.11 21.93 -7.88
C LYS A 245 -3.39 22.67 -8.29
N GLU A 246 -3.25 23.82 -8.93
CA GLU A 246 -4.34 24.69 -9.39
C GLU A 246 -5.13 24.03 -10.52
N GLU A 247 -4.44 23.43 -11.50
CA GLU A 247 -5.08 22.69 -12.59
C GLU A 247 -5.84 21.46 -12.07
N ILE A 248 -5.25 20.70 -11.14
CA ILE A 248 -5.93 19.55 -10.54
C ILE A 248 -7.15 20.02 -9.73
N ALA A 249 -7.01 21.05 -8.90
CA ALA A 249 -8.10 21.63 -8.11
C ALA A 249 -9.32 22.01 -8.96
N ALA A 250 -9.10 22.54 -10.17
CA ALA A 250 -10.16 22.89 -11.12
C ALA A 250 -10.98 21.68 -11.59
N THR A 251 -10.44 20.46 -11.49
CA THR A 251 -11.11 19.22 -11.91
C THR A 251 -11.84 18.50 -10.79
N LEU A 252 -11.70 18.96 -9.54
CA LEU A 252 -12.21 18.29 -8.34
C LEU A 252 -13.50 18.94 -7.84
N ASP A 253 -14.43 18.11 -7.37
CA ASP A 253 -15.63 18.57 -6.64
C ASP A 253 -15.29 19.06 -5.21
N PRO A 254 -16.24 19.66 -4.47
CA PRO A 254 -16.00 20.10 -3.09
C PRO A 254 -15.58 19.00 -2.10
N GLN A 255 -15.76 17.72 -2.45
CA GLN A 255 -15.33 16.55 -1.69
C GLN A 255 -13.96 16.03 -2.15
N LEU A 256 -13.25 16.79 -3.00
CA LEU A 256 -11.97 16.46 -3.60
C LEU A 256 -12.02 15.20 -4.47
N ARG A 257 -13.13 14.97 -5.19
CA ARG A 257 -13.28 13.82 -6.09
C ARG A 257 -13.35 14.27 -7.54
N ASN A 258 -12.88 13.41 -8.44
CA ASN A 258 -13.15 13.47 -9.87
C ASN A 258 -13.74 12.11 -10.31
N ARG A 259 -14.95 12.15 -10.90
CA ARG A 259 -15.70 10.94 -11.30
C ARG A 259 -15.72 9.86 -10.22
N GLY A 260 -16.07 10.27 -9.00
CA GLY A 260 -16.18 9.41 -7.83
C GLY A 260 -14.85 9.00 -7.18
N MET A 261 -13.71 9.23 -7.83
CA MET A 261 -12.39 8.91 -7.29
C MET A 261 -11.82 10.10 -6.51
N GLY A 262 -11.45 9.87 -5.26
CA GLY A 262 -10.84 10.89 -4.40
C GLY A 262 -9.43 11.22 -4.84
N PHE A 263 -9.07 12.50 -4.73
CA PHE A 263 -7.71 12.99 -4.80
C PHE A 263 -7.24 13.34 -3.39
N GLU A 264 -6.30 12.55 -2.86
CA GLU A 264 -5.76 12.80 -1.53
C GLU A 264 -4.84 14.03 -1.54
N VAL A 265 -4.99 14.92 -0.56
CA VAL A 265 -4.19 16.15 -0.48
C VAL A 265 -2.68 15.86 -0.42
N GLY A 266 -2.29 14.72 0.16
CA GLY A 266 -0.90 14.27 0.20
C GLY A 266 -0.26 14.08 -1.18
N LEU A 267 -1.05 13.86 -2.23
CA LEU A 267 -0.58 13.69 -3.60
C LEU A 267 -0.13 15.01 -4.24
N THR A 268 -0.51 16.17 -3.67
CA THR A 268 -0.05 17.49 -4.15
C THR A 268 1.47 17.65 -4.11
N ARG A 269 2.18 16.84 -3.33
CA ARG A 269 3.66 16.83 -3.31
C ARG A 269 4.28 16.42 -4.64
N PHE A 270 3.54 15.68 -5.47
CA PHE A 270 4.00 15.18 -6.77
C PHE A 270 3.65 16.15 -7.91
N CYS A 271 2.87 17.21 -7.66
CA CYS A 271 2.53 18.21 -8.67
C CYS A 271 3.79 18.82 -9.29
N GLY A 272 3.82 18.90 -10.62
CA GLY A 272 4.95 19.39 -11.42
C GLY A 272 6.08 18.38 -11.64
N GLN A 273 6.05 17.22 -10.97
CA GLN A 273 7.06 16.18 -11.17
C GLN A 273 6.75 15.34 -12.41
N THR A 274 7.80 14.86 -13.07
CA THR A 274 7.70 13.89 -14.16
C THR A 274 7.86 12.48 -13.61
N ALA A 275 7.00 11.57 -14.07
CA ALA A 275 7.05 10.16 -13.73
C ALA A 275 6.71 9.31 -14.96
N ARG A 276 7.13 8.05 -14.94
CA ARG A 276 6.79 7.09 -15.98
C ARG A 276 5.47 6.39 -15.64
N VAL A 277 4.64 6.16 -16.64
CA VAL A 277 3.46 5.32 -16.51
C VAL A 277 3.90 3.86 -16.41
N ILE A 278 3.53 3.15 -15.35
CA ILE A 278 3.84 1.72 -15.19
C ILE A 278 2.65 0.82 -15.50
N GLY A 279 1.44 1.38 -15.51
CA GLY A 279 0.23 0.59 -15.66
C GLY A 279 -1.02 1.43 -15.85
N ARG A 280 -1.98 0.81 -16.54
CA ARG A 280 -3.36 1.26 -16.65
C ARG A 280 -4.22 0.30 -15.83
N VAL A 281 -5.00 0.86 -14.91
CA VAL A 281 -5.87 0.11 -13.99
C VAL A 281 -7.30 0.22 -14.49
N GLU A 282 -7.79 -0.89 -15.01
CA GLU A 282 -9.16 -1.07 -15.50
C GLU A 282 -9.98 -1.91 -14.53
N ARG A 283 -9.32 -2.73 -13.70
CA ARG A 283 -9.96 -3.53 -12.67
C ARG A 283 -9.12 -3.65 -11.41
N CYS A 284 -9.79 -3.70 -10.27
CA CYS A 284 -9.16 -3.92 -8.96
C CYS A 284 -10.13 -4.63 -8.02
N LEU A 285 -9.62 -5.25 -6.97
CA LEU A 285 -10.47 -5.80 -5.91
C LEU A 285 -10.99 -4.69 -5.01
N ASP A 286 -12.27 -4.76 -4.66
CA ASP A 286 -12.84 -4.05 -3.53
C ASP A 286 -12.38 -4.72 -2.24
N GLU A 287 -11.49 -4.06 -1.50
CA GLU A 287 -10.85 -4.64 -0.31
C GLU A 287 -11.84 -5.14 0.76
N PRO A 288 -12.96 -4.43 1.08
CA PRO A 288 -13.94 -4.91 2.05
C PRO A 288 -14.67 -6.20 1.65
N THR A 289 -14.94 -6.40 0.36
CA THR A 289 -15.82 -7.49 -0.09
C THR A 289 -15.10 -8.62 -0.81
N GLY A 290 -13.91 -8.36 -1.34
CA GLY A 290 -13.19 -9.26 -2.24
C GLY A 290 -13.78 -9.30 -3.66
N ARG A 291 -14.71 -8.40 -3.98
CA ARG A 291 -15.36 -8.35 -5.31
C ARG A 291 -14.45 -7.64 -6.30
N MET A 292 -14.34 -8.17 -7.52
CA MET A 292 -13.69 -7.46 -8.61
C MET A 292 -14.53 -6.25 -9.04
N LEU A 293 -13.92 -5.07 -9.05
CA LEU A 293 -14.47 -3.84 -9.58
C LEU A 293 -13.93 -3.60 -10.98
N THR A 294 -14.81 -3.23 -11.92
CA THR A 294 -14.42 -2.73 -13.24
C THR A 294 -14.60 -1.21 -13.27
N MET A 295 -13.54 -0.51 -13.63
CA MET A 295 -13.50 0.94 -13.66
C MET A 295 -14.23 1.49 -14.88
N LYS A 296 -15.24 2.34 -14.68
CA LYS A 296 -15.88 3.09 -15.78
C LYS A 296 -14.95 4.09 -16.44
N THR A 297 -14.03 4.63 -15.66
CA THR A 297 -12.94 5.50 -16.11
C THR A 297 -11.68 4.86 -15.57
N PRO A 298 -10.79 4.32 -16.43
CA PRO A 298 -9.55 3.72 -15.97
C PRO A 298 -8.67 4.71 -15.21
N CYS A 299 -7.76 4.17 -14.41
CA CYS A 299 -6.76 4.94 -13.68
C CYS A 299 -5.36 4.64 -14.21
N ILE A 300 -4.42 5.51 -13.88
CA ILE A 300 -3.02 5.35 -14.20
C ILE A 300 -2.25 5.16 -12.90
N VAL A 301 -1.26 4.27 -12.92
CA VAL A 301 -0.26 4.14 -11.86
C VAL A 301 1.10 4.61 -12.40
N LEU A 302 1.85 5.30 -11.55
CA LEU A 302 3.11 5.95 -11.90
C LEU A 302 4.28 5.32 -11.15
N GLU A 303 5.43 5.24 -11.80
CA GLU A 303 6.70 4.77 -11.23
C GLU A 303 7.16 5.67 -10.08
N ASP A 304 7.59 5.08 -8.97
CA ASP A 304 8.11 5.76 -7.77
C ASP A 304 7.20 6.83 -7.11
N VAL A 305 5.97 6.99 -7.60
CA VAL A 305 4.95 7.83 -6.99
C VAL A 305 4.17 6.99 -5.99
N VAL A 306 4.71 6.90 -4.78
CA VAL A 306 4.13 6.09 -3.70
C VAL A 306 3.40 6.98 -2.70
N CYS A 307 2.28 6.51 -2.15
CA CYS A 307 1.56 7.20 -1.08
C CYS A 307 2.54 7.56 0.05
N PRO A 308 2.66 8.84 0.43
CA PRO A 308 3.67 9.27 1.38
C PRO A 308 3.35 8.90 2.83
N GLY A 309 2.13 8.41 3.12
CA GLY A 309 1.68 8.03 4.46
C GLY A 309 1.55 9.18 5.46
N VAL A 310 1.97 10.41 5.11
CA VAL A 310 2.01 11.58 6.02
C VAL A 310 0.65 11.94 6.63
N PRO A 311 -0.47 12.01 5.88
CA PRO A 311 -1.78 12.27 6.48
C PRO A 311 -2.23 11.15 7.44
N ASN A 312 -1.65 9.95 7.29
CA ASN A 312 -1.93 8.75 8.08
C ASN A 312 -0.74 8.40 8.98
N MET A 313 -0.07 9.40 9.55
CA MET A 313 1.02 9.26 10.52
C MET A 313 2.14 8.28 10.11
N ASN A 314 2.73 8.51 8.94
CA ASN A 314 3.84 7.70 8.39
C ASN A 314 3.45 6.23 8.13
N CYS A 315 2.22 5.99 7.68
CA CYS A 315 1.79 4.65 7.25
C CYS A 315 2.77 4.08 6.20
N PRO A 316 3.43 2.92 6.46
CA PRO A 316 4.43 2.34 5.58
C PRO A 316 3.86 1.55 4.39
N ARG A 317 2.53 1.40 4.27
CA ARG A 317 1.84 0.54 3.29
C ARG A 317 2.28 0.74 1.83
N GLY A 318 2.78 1.93 1.48
CA GLY A 318 3.44 2.17 0.20
C GLY A 318 2.59 1.86 -1.04
N HIS A 319 1.29 2.10 -0.95
CA HIS A 319 0.35 1.92 -2.05
C HIS A 319 0.64 2.87 -3.22
N LEU A 320 0.46 2.40 -4.45
CA LEU A 320 0.56 3.20 -5.68
C LEU A 320 -0.75 3.96 -5.88
N PRO A 321 -0.78 5.30 -5.70
CA PRO A 321 -1.98 6.07 -5.88
C PRO A 321 -2.51 5.96 -7.31
N PHE A 322 -3.82 5.93 -7.45
CA PHE A 322 -4.49 5.98 -8.74
C PHE A 322 -4.60 7.42 -9.23
N TRP A 323 -4.20 7.64 -10.48
CA TRP A 323 -4.25 8.94 -11.14
C TRP A 323 -5.32 8.93 -12.24
N ARG A 324 -6.10 10.02 -12.35
CA ARG A 324 -6.87 10.29 -13.57
C ARG A 324 -5.94 10.86 -14.62
N GLU A 325 -6.19 10.50 -15.88
CA GLU A 325 -5.45 11.07 -17.01
C GLU A 325 -5.61 12.60 -17.09
N ILE A 326 -6.75 13.16 -16.66
CA ILE A 326 -6.94 14.62 -16.59
C ILE A 326 -5.98 15.33 -15.62
N TRP A 327 -5.37 14.62 -14.68
CA TRP A 327 -4.37 15.15 -13.75
C TRP A 327 -2.94 15.04 -14.28
N LEU A 328 -2.78 14.46 -15.46
CA LEU A 328 -1.50 14.18 -16.09
C LEU A 328 -1.44 14.91 -17.44
N GLU A 329 -0.24 15.15 -17.92
CA GLU A 329 0.01 15.60 -19.28
C GLU A 329 1.21 14.85 -19.84
N ARG A 330 1.17 14.51 -21.13
CA ARG A 330 2.31 13.90 -21.81
C ARG A 330 3.48 14.86 -21.86
N VAL A 331 4.67 14.32 -21.64
CA VAL A 331 5.91 15.04 -21.91
C VAL A 331 6.74 14.22 -22.88
N GLU A 332 7.35 14.89 -23.85
CA GLU A 332 8.30 14.22 -24.73
C GLU A 332 9.58 13.87 -23.94
N PRO A 333 10.22 12.72 -24.23
CA PRO A 333 11.54 12.42 -23.70
C PRO A 333 12.51 13.54 -24.14
N ARG A 334 13.22 14.14 -23.19
CA ARG A 334 14.30 15.07 -23.50
C ARG A 334 15.52 14.36 -24.06
#